data_AF-A0A2S6NF69-F1
#
_entry.id   AF-A0A2S6NF69-F1
#
_cell.length_a   1.000
_cell.length_b   1.000
_cell.length_c   1.000
_cell.angle_alpha   90.00
_cell.angle_beta   90.00
_cell.angle_gamma   90.00
#
_symmetry.space_group_name_H-M   'P 1'
#
loop_
_entity.id
_entity.type
_entity.pdbx_description
1 polymer ?
#
loop_
_entity_poly.entity_id
_entity_poly.type
_entity_poly.pdbx_seq_one_letter_code
_entity_poly.pdbx_strand_id
1 'polypeptide(L)'
;MRRRATILGGAVACAMMFVIGSGARADETMVEACLKAAASAHQVPAGVLVLLLQVERGRLGAVSPNKNDTVDIGPMQVNDIWVGKLAQRWRTSKDAAYLALRDNFCANVEAGAWILRQALDEAPGNLWEGVAIYHSHNPSHKRAYLKSVYEQAMRLRREQGIASLERTAK
;
A
#
# COMPACT_ATOMS: atom_id res chain seq x y z
N MET A 1 59.81 -44.71 -30.63
CA MET A 1 58.85 -43.69 -31.13
C MET A 1 57.51 -43.86 -30.40
N ARG A 2 56.76 -42.75 -30.19
CA ARG A 2 55.48 -42.58 -29.46
C ARG A 2 55.65 -42.35 -27.94
N ARG A 3 55.90 -41.10 -27.52
CA ARG A 3 54.98 -39.96 -27.22
C ARG A 3 54.41 -40.02 -25.80
N ARG A 4 54.96 -39.15 -24.94
CA ARG A 4 54.44 -38.76 -23.61
C ARG A 4 53.07 -38.08 -23.76
N ALA A 5 52.17 -38.32 -22.82
CA ALA A 5 50.99 -37.48 -22.60
C ALA A 5 50.90 -37.14 -21.11
N THR A 6 51.13 -35.86 -20.83
CA THR A 6 50.87 -35.18 -19.56
C THR A 6 49.37 -34.92 -19.46
N ILE A 7 48.73 -35.20 -18.33
CA ILE A 7 47.42 -34.61 -18.02
C ILE A 7 47.54 -33.85 -16.70
N LEU A 8 47.33 -32.55 -16.83
CA LEU A 8 47.25 -31.54 -15.79
C LEU A 8 45.75 -31.30 -15.50
N GLY A 9 45.41 -31.12 -14.23
CA GLY A 9 44.38 -30.15 -13.83
C GLY A 9 42.94 -30.64 -13.67
N GLY A 10 42.29 -30.12 -12.62
CA GLY A 10 40.84 -30.13 -12.49
C GLY A 10 40.32 -30.12 -11.05
N ALA A 11 40.74 -29.15 -10.22
CA ALA A 11 39.98 -28.86 -9.02
C ALA A 11 38.60 -28.34 -9.45
N VAL A 12 37.56 -29.13 -9.16
CA VAL A 12 36.17 -28.73 -9.37
C VAL A 12 35.84 -27.66 -8.33
N ALA A 13 36.10 -26.39 -8.67
CA ALA A 13 35.54 -25.26 -7.96
C ALA A 13 34.03 -25.25 -8.24
N CYS A 14 33.27 -25.86 -7.33
CA CYS A 14 31.82 -25.76 -7.31
C CYS A 14 31.48 -24.29 -7.01
N ALA A 15 31.31 -23.49 -8.07
CA ALA A 15 30.85 -22.12 -7.98
C ALA A 15 29.38 -22.16 -7.52
N MET A 16 29.16 -22.09 -6.20
CA MET A 16 27.86 -21.72 -5.65
C MET A 16 27.58 -20.27 -6.05
N MET A 17 26.89 -20.08 -7.18
CA MET A 17 26.27 -18.81 -7.51
C MET A 17 25.23 -18.50 -6.42
N PHE A 18 25.55 -17.53 -5.57
CA PHE A 18 24.59 -16.87 -4.70
C PHE A 18 23.52 -16.21 -5.59
N VAL A 19 22.31 -16.76 -5.58
CA VAL A 19 21.13 -16.09 -6.14
C VAL A 19 20.74 -14.98 -5.17
N ILE A 20 21.16 -13.74 -5.47
CA ILE A 20 20.78 -12.56 -4.69
C ILE A 20 19.31 -12.24 -5.02
N GLY A 21 18.42 -12.40 -4.04
CA GLY A 21 16.97 -12.29 -4.18
C GLY A 21 16.50 -11.00 -4.85
N SER A 22 15.80 -11.14 -5.97
CA SER A 22 15.26 -10.02 -6.78
C SER A 22 13.81 -9.66 -6.41
N GLY A 23 13.13 -10.45 -5.56
CA GLY A 23 11.70 -10.33 -5.30
C GLY A 23 11.27 -9.06 -4.54
N ALA A 24 12.07 -8.60 -3.57
CA ALA A 24 11.70 -7.46 -2.72
C ALA A 24 11.62 -6.12 -3.50
N ARG A 25 12.49 -5.92 -4.50
CA ARG A 25 12.46 -4.69 -5.32
C ARG A 25 11.28 -4.66 -6.29
N ALA A 26 10.89 -5.81 -6.85
CA ALA A 26 9.76 -5.88 -7.77
C ALA A 26 8.43 -5.52 -7.06
N ASP A 27 8.26 -5.98 -5.82
CA ASP A 27 7.10 -5.65 -4.98
C ASP A 27 7.03 -4.15 -4.65
N GLU A 28 8.16 -3.55 -4.23
CA GLU A 28 8.25 -2.11 -3.94
C GLU A 28 7.88 -1.25 -5.17
N THR A 29 8.39 -1.62 -6.35
CA THR A 29 8.06 -0.88 -7.59
C THR A 29 6.58 -0.97 -7.97
N MET A 30 5.92 -2.10 -7.68
CA MET A 30 4.49 -2.28 -7.93
C MET A 30 3.65 -1.46 -6.96
N VAL A 31 3.99 -1.48 -5.67
CA VAL A 31 3.32 -0.68 -4.63
C VAL A 31 3.38 0.81 -4.97
N GLU A 32 4.56 1.30 -5.33
CA GLU A 32 4.75 2.70 -5.72
C GLU A 32 3.95 3.06 -6.97
N ALA A 33 3.97 2.20 -7.99
CA ALA A 33 3.23 2.42 -9.22
C ALA A 33 1.72 2.50 -8.97
N CYS A 34 1.18 1.61 -8.13
CA CYS A 34 -0.25 1.58 -7.83
C CYS A 34 -0.69 2.79 -6.99
N LEU A 35 0.13 3.23 -6.03
CA LEU A 35 -0.11 4.47 -5.29
C LEU A 35 -0.11 5.70 -6.19
N LYS A 36 0.89 5.82 -7.09
CA LYS A 36 0.97 6.93 -8.05
C LYS A 36 -0.21 6.93 -9.02
N ALA A 37 -0.56 5.76 -9.56
CA ALA A 37 -1.68 5.61 -10.49
C ALA A 37 -3.01 5.98 -9.82
N ALA A 38 -3.29 5.47 -8.62
CA ALA A 38 -4.51 5.79 -7.88
C ALA A 38 -4.58 7.27 -7.49
N ALA A 39 -3.48 7.84 -6.99
CA ALA A 39 -3.39 9.26 -6.65
C ALA A 39 -3.69 10.14 -7.86
N SER A 40 -3.11 9.82 -9.03
CA SER A 40 -3.33 10.57 -10.25
C SER A 40 -4.75 10.41 -10.79
N ALA A 41 -5.30 9.19 -10.80
CA ALA A 41 -6.62 8.90 -11.34
C ALA A 41 -7.74 9.60 -10.56
N HIS A 42 -7.56 9.75 -9.24
CA HIS A 42 -8.55 10.33 -8.33
C HIS A 42 -8.19 11.73 -7.84
N GLN A 43 -7.11 12.33 -8.34
CA GLN A 43 -6.67 13.68 -7.96
C GLN A 43 -6.58 13.85 -6.42
N VAL A 44 -5.97 12.86 -5.76
CA VAL A 44 -5.70 12.89 -4.30
C VAL A 44 -4.19 12.93 -4.06
N PRO A 45 -3.70 13.54 -2.96
CA PRO A 45 -2.26 13.58 -2.69
C PRO A 45 -1.70 12.19 -2.41
N ALA A 46 -0.70 11.74 -3.19
CA ALA A 46 -0.07 10.43 -3.02
C ALA A 46 0.49 10.21 -1.60
N GLY A 47 1.07 11.27 -1.00
CA GLY A 47 1.56 11.22 0.38
C GLY A 47 0.47 10.94 1.42
N VAL A 48 -0.78 11.36 1.15
CA VAL A 48 -1.92 11.02 2.01
C VAL A 48 -2.26 9.54 1.89
N LEU A 49 -2.25 8.96 0.69
CA LEU A 49 -2.49 7.51 0.54
C LEU A 49 -1.45 6.66 1.29
N VAL A 50 -0.17 7.05 1.21
CA VAL A 50 0.90 6.42 2.01
C VAL A 50 0.60 6.54 3.51
N LEU A 51 0.18 7.72 3.96
CA LEU A 51 -0.14 7.96 5.35
C LEU A 51 -1.33 7.12 5.83
N LEU A 52 -2.40 7.03 5.04
CA LEU A 52 -3.57 6.20 5.37
C LEU A 52 -3.18 4.72 5.43
N LEU A 53 -2.41 4.19 4.48
CA LEU A 53 -1.93 2.80 4.55
C LEU A 53 -1.18 2.49 5.87
N GLN A 54 -0.41 3.45 6.38
CA GLN A 54 0.30 3.29 7.65
C GLN A 54 -0.61 3.38 8.88
N VAL A 55 -1.68 4.18 8.82
CA VAL A 55 -2.65 4.33 9.91
C VAL A 55 -3.62 3.14 9.96
N GLU A 56 -4.11 2.71 8.81
CA GLU A 56 -5.08 1.61 8.67
C GLU A 56 -4.48 0.25 9.04
N ARG A 57 -3.17 0.06 8.83
CA ARG A 57 -2.44 -1.17 9.20
C ARG A 57 -3.04 -2.45 8.60
N GLY A 58 -3.82 -2.32 7.53
CA GLY A 58 -4.34 -3.43 6.77
C GLY A 58 -3.24 -4.17 6.01
N ARG A 59 -3.54 -5.38 5.57
CA ARG A 59 -2.67 -6.18 4.69
C ARG A 59 -3.52 -6.97 3.70
N LEU A 60 -2.90 -7.47 2.64
CA LEU A 60 -3.59 -8.40 1.73
C LEU A 60 -4.12 -9.62 2.50
N GLY A 61 -5.31 -10.06 2.12
CA GLY A 61 -6.06 -11.11 2.80
C GLY A 61 -6.75 -10.69 4.09
N ALA A 62 -6.49 -9.49 4.63
CA ALA A 62 -7.08 -9.06 5.90
C ALA A 62 -8.54 -8.65 5.76
N VAL A 63 -9.34 -9.07 6.74
CA VAL A 63 -10.73 -8.67 6.92
C VAL A 63 -10.92 -8.41 8.42
N SER A 64 -11.23 -7.17 8.77
CA SER A 64 -11.36 -6.72 10.16
C SER A 64 -12.84 -6.52 10.50
N PRO A 65 -13.41 -7.25 11.47
CA PRO A 65 -14.82 -7.08 11.84
C PRO A 65 -15.05 -5.82 12.69
N ASN A 66 -16.14 -5.11 12.40
CA ASN A 66 -16.61 -3.97 13.20
C ASN A 66 -17.76 -4.37 14.13
N LYS A 67 -18.07 -3.51 15.10
CA LYS A 67 -19.14 -3.75 16.10
C LYS A 67 -20.56 -3.69 15.54
N ASN A 68 -20.72 -3.11 14.35
CA ASN A 68 -21.98 -2.92 13.65
C ASN A 68 -22.15 -3.92 12.48
N ASP A 69 -21.51 -5.08 12.57
CA ASP A 69 -21.57 -6.19 11.61
C ASP A 69 -21.04 -5.89 10.20
N THR A 70 -20.42 -4.72 9.98
CA THR A 70 -19.64 -4.44 8.76
C THR A 70 -18.20 -4.94 8.91
N VAL A 71 -17.46 -5.01 7.80
CA VAL A 71 -16.04 -5.39 7.83
C VAL A 71 -15.18 -4.45 7.00
N ASP A 72 -13.94 -4.25 7.43
CA ASP A 72 -12.94 -3.48 6.70
C ASP A 72 -11.95 -4.40 5.99
N ILE A 73 -11.75 -4.16 4.69
CA ILE A 73 -11.11 -5.11 3.77
C ILE A 73 -9.76 -4.58 3.28
N GLY A 74 -8.74 -5.41 3.41
CA GLY A 74 -7.44 -5.22 2.76
C GLY A 74 -6.60 -4.05 3.29
N PRO A 75 -5.55 -3.65 2.55
CA PRO A 75 -4.55 -2.66 2.96
C PRO A 75 -5.09 -1.30 3.45
N MET A 76 -6.02 -0.71 2.70
CA MET A 76 -6.65 0.58 3.02
C MET A 76 -7.90 0.44 3.89
N GLN A 77 -8.19 -0.76 4.40
CA GLN A 77 -9.33 -1.04 5.28
C GLN A 77 -10.65 -0.50 4.70
N VAL A 78 -10.90 -0.80 3.42
CA VAL A 78 -12.12 -0.37 2.73
C VAL A 78 -13.32 -1.12 3.30
N ASN A 79 -14.28 -0.38 3.86
CA ASN A 79 -15.47 -0.98 4.45
C ASN A 79 -16.36 -1.66 3.39
N ASP A 80 -16.93 -2.83 3.72
CA ASP A 80 -17.72 -3.67 2.82
C ASP A 80 -19.01 -3.01 2.30
N ILE A 81 -19.50 -1.94 2.94
CA ILE A 81 -20.59 -1.10 2.39
C ILE A 81 -20.26 -0.55 1.00
N TRP A 82 -18.97 -0.40 0.67
CA TRP A 82 -18.52 0.11 -0.63
C TRP A 82 -18.52 -0.95 -1.74
N VAL A 83 -18.56 -2.24 -1.39
CA VAL A 83 -18.44 -3.35 -2.36
C VAL A 83 -19.48 -3.24 -3.48
N GLY A 84 -20.72 -2.87 -3.15
CA GLY A 84 -21.78 -2.71 -4.15
C GLY A 84 -21.49 -1.59 -5.16
N LYS A 85 -20.98 -0.44 -4.69
CA LYS A 85 -20.64 0.69 -5.56
C LYS A 85 -19.39 0.39 -6.40
N LEU A 86 -18.40 -0.26 -5.80
CA LEU A 86 -17.17 -0.66 -6.47
C LEU A 86 -17.43 -1.72 -7.55
N ALA A 87 -18.28 -2.71 -7.28
CA ALA A 87 -18.68 -3.71 -8.26
C ALA A 87 -19.29 -3.06 -9.51
N GLN A 88 -20.19 -2.09 -9.34
CA GLN A 88 -20.75 -1.31 -10.45
C GLN A 88 -19.68 -0.52 -11.19
N ARG A 89 -18.81 0.19 -10.46
CA ARG A 89 -17.73 1.01 -11.02
C ARG A 89 -16.76 0.16 -11.85
N TRP A 90 -16.35 -0.99 -11.35
CA TRP A 90 -15.43 -1.92 -12.00
C TRP A 90 -16.11 -2.84 -13.02
N ARG A 91 -17.44 -2.74 -13.18
CA ARG A 91 -18.23 -3.58 -14.09
C ARG A 91 -18.02 -5.08 -13.83
N THR A 92 -18.09 -5.46 -12.57
CA THR A 92 -17.85 -6.83 -12.08
C THR A 92 -18.90 -7.25 -11.05
N SER A 93 -18.86 -8.51 -10.59
CA SER A 93 -19.75 -8.99 -9.53
C SER A 93 -19.32 -8.45 -8.15
N LYS A 94 -20.23 -8.46 -7.17
CA LYS A 94 -19.90 -8.08 -5.78
C LYS A 94 -18.81 -8.98 -5.21
N ASP A 95 -18.89 -10.29 -5.47
CA ASP A 95 -17.89 -11.26 -5.00
C ASP A 95 -16.51 -10.99 -5.60
N ALA A 96 -16.44 -10.70 -6.90
CA ALA A 96 -15.19 -10.35 -7.56
C ALA A 96 -14.61 -9.02 -7.04
N ALA A 97 -15.45 -8.02 -6.79
CA ALA A 97 -15.01 -6.76 -6.18
C ALA A 97 -14.50 -6.96 -4.75
N TYR A 98 -15.19 -7.77 -3.94
CA TYR A 98 -14.76 -8.13 -2.59
C TYR A 98 -13.40 -8.83 -2.61
N LEU A 99 -13.22 -9.84 -3.46
CA LEU A 99 -11.95 -10.55 -3.60
C LEU A 99 -10.84 -9.62 -4.10
N ALA A 100 -11.14 -8.72 -5.05
CA ALA A 100 -10.17 -7.73 -5.51
C ALA A 100 -9.74 -6.78 -4.39
N LEU A 101 -10.68 -6.28 -3.57
CA LEU A 101 -10.35 -5.47 -2.39
C LEU A 101 -9.48 -6.23 -1.40
N ARG A 102 -9.75 -7.52 -1.19
CA ARG A 102 -9.04 -8.32 -0.19
C ARG A 102 -7.65 -8.71 -0.66
N ASP A 103 -7.52 -9.12 -1.92
CA ASP A 103 -6.37 -9.89 -2.41
C ASP A 103 -5.54 -9.17 -3.47
N ASN A 104 -5.98 -8.00 -3.98
CA ASN A 104 -5.23 -7.21 -4.95
C ASN A 104 -4.90 -5.80 -4.39
N PHE A 105 -3.61 -5.54 -4.19
CA PHE A 105 -3.13 -4.29 -3.61
C PHE A 105 -3.57 -3.06 -4.42
N CYS A 106 -3.41 -3.11 -5.73
CA CYS A 106 -3.71 -1.99 -6.62
C CYS A 106 -5.20 -1.70 -6.69
N ALA A 107 -6.05 -2.73 -6.70
CA ALA A 107 -7.50 -2.57 -6.64
C ALA A 107 -7.94 -1.96 -5.30
N ASN A 108 -7.36 -2.41 -4.18
CA ASN A 108 -7.66 -1.87 -2.86
C ASN A 108 -7.23 -0.40 -2.73
N VAL A 109 -6.03 -0.05 -3.22
CA VAL A 109 -5.53 1.34 -3.21
C VAL A 109 -6.31 2.24 -4.17
N GLU A 110 -6.72 1.74 -5.34
CA GLU A 110 -7.60 2.48 -6.25
C GLU A 110 -8.96 2.77 -5.60
N ALA A 111 -9.56 1.77 -4.96
CA ALA A 111 -10.81 1.95 -4.22
C ALA A 111 -10.67 2.96 -3.08
N GLY A 112 -9.63 2.84 -2.26
CA GLY A 112 -9.36 3.76 -1.17
C GLY A 112 -9.13 5.20 -1.65
N ALA A 113 -8.42 5.39 -2.76
CA ALA A 113 -8.24 6.70 -3.38
C ALA A 113 -9.56 7.28 -3.93
N TRP A 114 -10.41 6.44 -4.53
CA TRP A 114 -11.73 6.85 -5.01
C TRP A 114 -12.66 7.28 -3.87
N ILE A 115 -12.63 6.57 -2.74
CA ILE A 115 -13.41 6.89 -1.54
C ILE A 115 -12.86 8.16 -0.89
N LEU A 116 -11.53 8.30 -0.80
CA LEU A 116 -10.90 9.51 -0.30
C LEU A 116 -11.31 10.73 -1.13
N ARG A 117 -11.33 10.63 -2.46
CA ARG A 117 -11.78 11.74 -3.32
C ARG A 117 -13.18 12.22 -2.96
N GLN A 118 -14.12 11.29 -2.75
CA GLN A 118 -15.48 11.62 -2.30
C GLN A 118 -15.46 12.35 -0.96
N ALA A 119 -14.69 11.86 0.01
CA ALA A 119 -14.56 12.50 1.32
C ALA A 119 -13.93 13.91 1.25
N LEU A 120 -12.95 14.12 0.35
CA LEU A 120 -12.38 15.44 0.10
C LEU A 120 -13.38 16.39 -0.57
N ASP A 121 -14.26 15.88 -1.43
CA ASP A 121 -15.31 16.67 -2.07
C ASP A 121 -16.38 17.13 -1.06
N GLU A 122 -16.62 16.34 -0.01
CA GLU A 122 -17.47 16.73 1.12
C GLU A 122 -16.86 17.83 2.01
N ALA A 123 -15.53 18.00 1.97
CA ALA A 123 -14.78 18.96 2.77
C ALA A 123 -13.97 19.95 1.91
N PRO A 124 -14.64 20.78 1.08
CA PRO A 124 -13.98 21.64 0.11
C PRO A 124 -12.99 22.59 0.77
N GLY A 125 -11.74 22.57 0.28
CA GLY A 125 -10.66 23.41 0.80
C GLY A 125 -10.06 22.94 2.14
N ASN A 126 -10.57 21.85 2.74
CA ASN A 126 -10.06 21.31 3.99
C ASN A 126 -9.64 19.85 3.83
N LEU A 127 -8.37 19.67 3.44
CA LEU A 127 -7.76 18.36 3.26
C LEU A 127 -7.91 17.46 4.49
N TRP A 128 -7.63 17.98 5.68
CA TRP A 128 -7.62 17.18 6.90
C TRP A 128 -9.02 16.79 7.36
N GLU A 129 -10.02 17.65 7.15
CA GLU A 129 -11.42 17.26 7.39
C GLU A 129 -11.85 16.14 6.44
N GLY A 130 -11.50 16.22 5.15
CA GLY A 130 -11.82 15.13 4.21
C GLY A 130 -11.06 13.83 4.53
N VAL A 131 -9.81 13.91 5.01
CA VAL A 131 -9.08 12.75 5.56
C VAL A 131 -9.78 12.17 6.79
N ALA A 132 -10.37 13.01 7.64
CA ALA A 132 -11.13 12.52 8.79
C ALA A 132 -12.45 11.87 8.37
N ILE A 133 -13.14 12.44 7.37
CA ILE A 133 -14.38 11.91 6.80
C ILE A 133 -14.16 10.56 6.13
N TYR A 134 -13.01 10.34 5.47
CA TYR A 134 -12.64 9.02 4.92
C TYR A 134 -12.82 7.91 5.96
N HIS A 135 -12.46 8.17 7.22
CA HIS A 135 -12.62 7.23 8.31
C HIS A 135 -14.04 7.23 8.90
N SER A 136 -14.60 8.41 9.21
CA SER A 136 -15.95 8.49 9.79
C SER A 136 -16.51 9.92 9.78
N HIS A 137 -17.83 10.07 9.64
CA HIS A 137 -18.51 11.36 9.89
C HIS A 137 -18.66 11.68 11.39
N ASN A 138 -18.49 10.71 12.29
CA ASN A 138 -18.67 10.93 13.73
C ASN A 138 -17.55 11.84 14.29
N PRO A 139 -17.87 12.96 14.98
CA PRO A 139 -16.87 13.91 15.48
C PRO A 139 -15.81 13.31 16.41
N SER A 140 -16.16 12.35 17.27
CA SER A 140 -15.18 11.73 18.18
C SER A 140 -14.21 10.83 17.43
N HIS A 141 -14.71 10.06 16.46
CA HIS A 141 -13.90 9.19 15.60
C HIS A 141 -12.98 10.02 14.70
N LYS A 142 -13.47 11.12 14.10
CA LYS A 142 -12.64 12.06 13.33
C LYS A 142 -11.44 12.55 14.13
N ARG A 143 -11.68 13.01 15.36
CA ARG A 143 -10.61 13.53 16.23
C ARG A 143 -9.59 12.45 16.59
N ALA A 144 -10.06 11.26 16.96
CA ALA A 144 -9.19 10.14 17.28
C ALA A 144 -8.33 9.72 16.08
N TYR A 145 -8.96 9.61 14.91
CA TYR A 145 -8.28 9.26 13.67
C TYR A 145 -7.23 10.29 13.27
N LEU A 146 -7.57 11.58 13.29
CA LEU A 146 -6.61 12.65 12.98
C LEU A 146 -5.41 12.68 13.94
N LYS A 147 -5.60 12.30 15.20
CA LYS A 147 -4.48 12.12 16.14
C LYS A 147 -3.53 11.02 15.65
N SER A 148 -4.06 9.86 15.26
CA SER A 148 -3.25 8.75 14.71
C SER A 148 -2.56 9.12 13.41
N VAL A 149 -3.26 9.83 12.51
CA VAL A 149 -2.70 10.38 11.27
C VAL A 149 -1.53 11.33 11.57
N TYR A 150 -1.69 12.23 12.53
CA TYR A 150 -0.62 13.15 12.93
C TYR A 150 0.59 12.40 13.51
N GLU A 151 0.36 11.50 14.48
CA GLU A 151 1.44 10.70 15.09
C GLU A 151 2.25 9.93 14.04
N GLN A 152 1.54 9.33 13.08
CA GLN A 152 2.14 8.58 11.99
C GLN A 152 2.89 9.47 11.00
N ALA A 153 2.37 10.66 10.67
CA ALA A 153 3.08 11.63 9.83
C ALA A 153 4.37 12.12 10.50
N MET A 154 4.34 12.37 11.81
CA MET A 154 5.52 12.75 12.59
C MET A 154 6.57 11.63 12.61
N ARG A 155 6.16 10.36 12.67
CA ARG A 155 7.06 9.21 12.57
C ARG A 155 7.76 9.17 11.21
N LEU A 156 6.99 9.21 10.11
CA LEU A 156 7.55 9.16 8.75
C LEU A 156 8.51 10.31 8.48
N ARG A 157 8.21 11.54 8.95
CA ARG A 157 9.11 12.68 8.80
C ARG A 157 10.47 12.42 9.46
N ARG A 158 10.48 11.82 10.66
CA ARG A 158 11.74 11.48 11.35
C ARG A 158 12.54 10.45 10.58
N GLU A 159 11.89 9.40 10.09
CA GLU A 159 12.52 8.34 9.29
C GLU A 159 13.12 8.89 7.99
N GLN A 160 12.39 9.75 7.27
CA GLN A 160 12.89 10.41 6.06
C GLN A 160 14.08 11.33 6.34
N GLY A 161 14.06 12.05 7.48
CA GLY A 161 15.19 12.86 7.93
C GLY A 161 16.44 12.03 8.16
N ILE A 162 16.33 10.91 8.88
CA ILE A 162 17.44 9.98 9.13
C ILE A 162 17.98 9.42 7.82
N ALA A 163 17.11 8.94 6.93
CA ALA A 163 17.51 8.40 5.63
C ALA A 163 18.17 9.44 4.71
N SER A 164 17.81 10.72 4.84
CA SER A 164 18.48 11.82 4.13
C SER A 164 19.88 12.08 4.67
N LEU A 165 20.06 12.02 6.00
CA LEU A 165 21.37 12.19 6.64
C LEU A 165 22.32 11.05 6.27
N GLU A 166 21.86 9.80 6.29
CA GLU A 166 22.67 8.64 5.92
C GLU A 166 23.13 8.68 4.45
N ARG A 167 22.31 9.21 3.54
CA ARG A 167 22.67 9.38 2.13
C ARG A 167 23.67 10.51 1.87
N THR A 168 23.69 11.53 2.73
CA THR A 168 24.63 12.66 2.61
C THR A 168 25.95 12.39 3.33
N ALA A 169 25.98 11.42 4.25
CA ALA A 169 27.17 10.96 4.95
C ALA A 169 27.99 9.90 4.18
N LYS A 170 27.53 9.46 3.00
CA LYS A 170 28.25 8.58 2.06
C LYS A 170 28.77 9.38 0.88
#